data_AF-A0A1Z8R848-F1
#
_entry.id   AF-A0A1Z8R848-F1
#
_cell.length_a   1.000
_cell.length_b   1.000
_cell.length_c   1.000
_cell.angle_alpha   90.00
_cell.angle_beta   90.00
_cell.angle_gamma   90.00
#
_symmetry.space_group_name_H-M   'P 1'
#
loop_
_entity.id
_entity.type
_entity.pdbx_description
1 polymer ?
#
loop_
_entity_poly.entity_id
_entity_poly.type
_entity_poly.pdbx_seq_one_letter_code
_entity_poly.pdbx_strand_id
1 'polypeptide(L)' 'MSTTLVEDFRVASIKLAERTSRIRAASTDTYVRQHKLAIEVFDIYAPLTHHLGVGQLKWDLEDLSSLFLHLD' A
#
# COMPACT_ATOMS: atom_id res chain seq x y z
N MET A 1 -16.14 26.44 -1.63
CA MET A 1 -15.73 25.57 -0.50
C MET A 1 -15.65 24.15 -1.03
N SER A 2 -14.44 23.61 -1.20
CA SER A 2 -14.20 22.27 -1.75
C SER A 2 -13.69 21.33 -0.64
N THR A 3 -14.33 21.36 0.53
CA THR A 3 -13.89 20.60 1.71
C THR A 3 -14.08 19.09 1.52
N THR A 4 -15.03 18.67 0.68
CA THR A 4 -15.33 17.26 0.39
C THR A 4 -14.13 16.53 -0.24
N LEU A 5 -13.53 17.12 -1.29
CA LEU A 5 -12.36 16.55 -1.97
C LEU A 5 -11.13 16.41 -1.04
N VAL A 6 -10.95 17.38 -0.14
CA VAL A 6 -9.84 17.36 0.83
C VAL A 6 -10.05 16.27 1.89
N GLU A 7 -11.31 15.98 2.23
CA GLU A 7 -11.67 14.92 3.17
C GLU A 7 -11.41 13.53 2.58
N ASP A 8 -11.81 13.31 1.32
CA ASP A 8 -11.53 12.07 0.59
C ASP A 8 -10.02 11.79 0.47
N PHE A 9 -9.23 12.82 0.18
CA PHE A 9 -7.77 12.71 0.11
C PHE A 9 -7.14 12.31 1.45
N ARG A 10 -7.61 12.88 2.57
CA ARG A 10 -7.11 12.53 3.91
C ARG A 10 -7.44 11.09 4.25
N VAL A 11 -8.66 10.64 3.97
CA VAL A 11 -9.08 9.25 4.20
C VAL A 11 -8.22 8.27 3.38
N ALA A 12 -7.97 8.58 2.10
CA ALA A 12 -7.11 7.78 1.25
C ALA A 12 -5.67 7.73 1.78
N SER A 13 -5.12 8.88 2.20
CA SER A 13 -3.76 8.99 2.77
C SER A 13 -3.60 8.16 4.05
N ILE A 14 -4.60 8.17 4.94
CA ILE A 14 -4.59 7.39 6.19
C ILE A 14 -4.59 5.90 5.88
N LYS A 15 -5.47 5.43 4.99
CA LYS A 15 -5.53 4.01 4.60
C LYS A 15 -4.24 3.55 3.94
N LEU A 16 -3.64 4.40 3.10
CA LEU A 16 -2.40 4.08 2.43
C LEU A 16 -1.23 3.99 3.42
N ALA A 17 -1.17 4.88 4.41
CA ALA A 17 -0.19 4.81 5.50
C ALA A 17 -0.37 3.55 6.35
N GLU A 18 -1.60 3.20 6.73
CA GLU A 18 -1.92 1.97 7.47
C GLU A 18 -1.43 0.73 6.71
N ARG A 19 -1.70 0.66 5.41
CA ARG A 19 -1.33 -0.50 4.57
C ARG A 19 0.15 -0.59 4.31
N THR A 20 0.82 0.55 4.13
CA THR A 20 2.28 0.64 4.08
C THR A 20 2.90 0.10 5.37
N SER A 21 2.37 0.47 6.54
CA SER A 21 2.86 -0.04 7.83
C SER A 21 2.61 -1.54 7.96
N ARG A 22 1.43 -2.02 7.55
CA ARG A 22 1.07 -3.44 7.58
C ARG A 22 2.02 -4.30 6.73
N ILE A 23 2.31 -3.91 5.50
CA ILE A 23 3.19 -4.73 4.64
C ILE A 23 4.63 -4.75 5.14
N ARG A 24 5.11 -3.65 5.74
CA ARG A 24 6.43 -3.61 6.41
C ARG A 24 6.51 -4.56 7.61
N ALA A 25 5.39 -4.84 8.29
CA ALA A 25 5.32 -5.76 9.42
C ALA A 25 4.92 -7.20 9.04
N ALA A 26 4.66 -7.47 7.76
CA ALA A 26 4.07 -8.72 7.29
C ALA A 26 5.00 -9.94 7.45
N SER A 27 6.30 -9.75 7.66
CA SER A 27 7.26 -10.84 7.89
C SER A 27 6.90 -11.76 9.07
N THR A 28 6.07 -11.29 10.00
CA THR A 28 5.57 -12.05 11.16
C THR A 28 4.24 -12.79 10.91
N ASP A 29 3.55 -12.48 9.80
CA ASP A 29 2.30 -13.14 9.41
C ASP A 29 2.57 -14.51 8.76
N THR A 30 1.55 -15.36 8.69
CA THR A 30 1.60 -16.62 7.92
C THR A 30 1.79 -16.35 6.42
N TYR A 31 2.45 -17.25 5.67
CA TYR A 31 2.64 -17.14 4.21
C TYR A 31 1.36 -16.75 3.45
N VAL A 32 0.23 -17.38 3.74
CA VAL A 32 -1.06 -17.08 3.09
C VAL A 32 -1.51 -15.63 3.32
N ARG A 33 -1.25 -15.07 4.50
CA ARG A 33 -1.58 -13.68 4.84
C ARG A 33 -0.59 -12.71 4.19
N GLN A 34 0.69 -13.04 4.20
CA GLN A 34 1.74 -12.27 3.51
C GLN A 34 1.41 -12.13 2.03
N HIS A 35 1.15 -13.25 1.35
CA HIS A 35 0.84 -13.28 -0.08
C HIS A 35 -0.43 -12.48 -0.40
N LYS A 36 -1.51 -12.65 0.37
CA LYS A 36 -2.76 -11.87 0.18
C LYS A 36 -2.53 -10.38 0.36
N LEU A 37 -1.79 -9.98 1.39
CA LEU A 37 -1.48 -8.57 1.64
C LEU A 37 -0.60 -7.98 0.53
N ALA A 38 0.35 -8.75 0.02
CA ALA A 38 1.23 -8.32 -1.05
C ALA A 38 0.48 -8.09 -2.37
N ILE A 39 -0.47 -8.97 -2.71
CA ILE A 39 -1.39 -8.75 -3.85
C ILE A 39 -2.19 -7.46 -3.62
N GLU A 40 -2.80 -7.29 -2.44
CA GLU A 40 -3.61 -6.11 -2.13
C GLU A 40 -2.78 -4.81 -2.26
N VAL A 41 -1.54 -4.82 -1.77
CA VAL A 41 -0.64 -3.65 -1.86
C VAL A 41 -0.20 -3.37 -3.29
N PHE A 42 0.16 -4.39 -4.05
CA PHE A 42 0.60 -4.23 -5.43
C PHE A 42 -0.55 -3.77 -6.35
N ASP A 43 -1.70 -4.43 -6.31
CA ASP A 43 -2.80 -4.18 -7.24
C ASP A 43 -3.63 -2.94 -6.88
N ILE A 44 -3.74 -2.61 -5.58
CA ILE A 44 -4.62 -1.55 -5.10
C ILE A 44 -3.81 -0.35 -4.61
N TYR A 45 -2.89 -0.54 -3.65
CA TYR A 45 -2.28 0.61 -2.97
C TYR A 45 -1.15 1.26 -3.74
N ALA A 46 -0.30 0.51 -4.44
CA ALA A 46 0.75 1.07 -5.29
C ALA A 46 0.20 2.03 -6.36
N PRO A 47 -0.84 1.69 -7.17
CA PRO A 47 -1.39 2.64 -8.14
C PRO A 47 -2.12 3.83 -7.50
N LEU A 48 -2.68 3.70 -6.30
CA LEU A 48 -3.35 4.81 -5.59
C LEU A 48 -2.39 5.93 -5.17
N THR A 49 -1.10 5.65 -5.02
CA THR A 49 -0.08 6.66 -4.68
C THR A 49 0.04 7.79 -5.72
N HIS A 50 -0.39 7.53 -6.96
CA HIS A 50 -0.38 8.51 -8.03
C HIS A 50 -1.20 9.76 -7.67
N HIS A 51 -2.32 9.58 -6.94
CA HIS A 51 -3.18 10.67 -6.48
C HIS A 51 -2.52 11.55 -5.41
N LEU A 52 -1.49 11.06 -4.74
CA LEU A 52 -0.71 11.78 -3.74
C LEU A 52 0.48 12.54 -4.36
N GLY A 53 0.81 12.27 -5.63
CA GLY A 53 1.99 12.83 -6.29
C GLY A 53 3.32 12.29 -5.75
N VAL A 54 3.29 11.19 -4.98
CA VAL A 54 4.49 10.63 -4.32
C VAL A 54 4.97 9.39 -5.07
N GLY A 55 5.70 9.61 -6.16
CA GLY A 55 6.26 8.53 -6.98
C GLY A 55 7.16 7.57 -6.19
N GLN A 56 7.91 8.07 -5.21
CA GLN A 56 8.76 7.24 -4.34
C GLN A 56 7.95 6.16 -3.60
N LEU A 57 6.76 6.52 -3.13
CA LEU A 57 5.93 5.61 -2.34
C LEU A 57 5.39 4.47 -3.18
N LYS A 58 5.13 4.71 -4.47
CA LYS A 58 4.77 3.65 -5.42
C LYS A 58 5.87 2.59 -5.47
N TRP A 59 7.10 3.03 -5.74
CA TRP A 59 8.26 2.15 -5.86
C TRP A 59 8.51 1.36 -4.57
N ASP A 60 8.44 2.02 -3.41
CA ASP A 60 8.56 1.35 -2.11
C ASP A 60 7.51 0.26 -1.90
N LEU A 61 6.26 0.48 -2.30
CA LEU A 61 5.17 -0.49 -2.15
C LEU A 61 5.31 -1.66 -3.13
N GLU A 62 5.74 -1.39 -4.37
CA GLU A 62 6.01 -2.43 -5.38
C GLU A 62 7.17 -3.33 -4.95
N ASP A 63 8.25 -2.76 -4.39
CA ASP A 63 9.39 -3.50 -3.87
C ASP A 63 9.00 -4.37 -2.67
N LEU A 64 8.30 -3.80 -1.68
CA LEU A 64 7.82 -4.53 -0.50
C LEU A 64 6.86 -5.66 -0.86
N SER A 65 6.00 -5.47 -1.86
CA SER A 65 5.08 -6.52 -2.32
C SER A 65 5.81 -7.63 -3.07
N SER A 66 6.79 -7.25 -3.89
CA SER A 66 7.58 -8.21 -4.67
C SER A 66 8.34 -9.19 -3.77
N LEU A 67 8.81 -8.76 -2.60
CA LEU A 67 9.45 -9.63 -1.61
C LEU A 67 8.57 -10.83 -1.21
N PHE A 68 7.26 -10.62 -1.08
CA PHE A 68 6.31 -11.66 -0.65
C PHE A 68 5.66 -12.43 -1.81
N LEU A 69 5.63 -11.86 -3.01
CA LEU A 69 5.08 -12.50 -4.21
C LEU A 69 6.06 -13.46 -4.90
N HIS A 70 7.37 -13.23 -4.75
CA HIS A 70 8.42 -14.06 -5.37
C HIS A 70 9.09 -15.03 -4.40
N LEU A 71 8.54 -15.18 -3.19
CA LEU A 71 8.89 -16.27 -2.27
C LEU A 71 8.23 -17.57 -2.78
N ASP A 72 8.86 -18.17 -3.80
CA ASP A 72 8.67 -19.55 -4.27
C ASP A 72 9.92 -20.39 -3.97
#